data_AF-A0A533XWL9-F1
#
_entry.id   AF-A0A533XWL9-F1
#
_cell.length_a   1.000
_cell.length_b   1.000
_cell.length_c   1.000
_cell.angle_alpha   90.00
_cell.angle_beta   90.00
_cell.angle_gamma   90.00
#
_symmetry.space_group_name_H-M   'P 1'
#
loop_
_entity.id
_entity.type
_entity.pdbx_description
1 polymer ?
#
loop_
_entity_poly.entity_id
_entity_poly.type
_entity_poly.pdbx_seq_one_letter_code
_entity_poly.pdbx_strand_id
1 'polypeptide(L)'
;MRIMMLILPWRGMGNKGRRPCLVGPGPMLYNAPLMEVSHPLGRPRTLPIVVEQIVPSRVCFTCDVCCRFPERDSPLRPYFTREEIQAAIARGISPDAFPDHAGAKVAVVSHGEGYRCPAFQPETGRCGIHEDRPLDCRLYPVAVMWDSGHAEVVMGWDSKCPFIRDNLESVESQAYVERTAALLESEATVRIFLANPQLVGVFQEDVIVLRRLNRLTRALQEKGTDENKSVPFSLVDRPRFEAALAAHAVAGDPLAACSFPFHFIWQGLFHYEWMELEGHLCLFAGDPEGYFLALPPIGPDPSGPAMSKAFEFLSKRNRAPAFTRIENAPERLAVRCREQGYRVAPKGPDYVYRRADLVALRGDRYKSQRVVYNHCAAHARPRYRPFRSNDVGACLALFQRWRQGVKHDGVSDLAAHLAADAEHAHRNGITHAADL
;
A
#
# COMPACT_ATOMS: atom_id res chain seq x y z
N MET A 1 -27.02 -13.81 8.44
CA MET A 1 -26.89 -13.10 7.16
C MET A 1 -25.80 -12.07 7.33
N ARG A 2 -24.82 -11.99 6.43
CA ARG A 2 -23.74 -11.00 6.47
C ARG A 2 -23.90 -10.08 5.26
N ILE A 3 -23.90 -8.77 5.47
CA ILE A 3 -24.10 -7.80 4.40
C ILE A 3 -22.73 -7.48 3.80
N MET A 4 -22.57 -7.75 2.51
CA MET A 4 -21.39 -7.32 1.76
C MET A 4 -21.52 -5.84 1.44
N MET A 5 -20.42 -5.11 1.38
CA MET A 5 -20.46 -3.69 1.06
C MET A 5 -19.58 -3.37 -0.14
N LEU A 6 -20.00 -2.35 -0.87
CA LEU A 6 -19.30 -1.74 -2.01
C LEU A 6 -18.80 -0.37 -1.57
N ILE A 7 -17.50 -0.14 -1.69
CA ILE A 7 -16.83 1.11 -1.30
C ILE A 7 -16.49 1.89 -2.57
N LEU A 8 -16.90 3.15 -2.63
CA LEU A 8 -16.65 4.08 -3.73
C LEU A 8 -15.72 5.22 -3.27
N PRO A 9 -14.92 5.78 -4.18
CA PRO A 9 -14.03 6.89 -3.88
C PRO A 9 -14.81 8.12 -3.39
N TRP A 10 -14.09 8.94 -2.62
CA TRP A 10 -14.56 10.21 -2.10
C TRP A 10 -14.90 11.21 -3.22
N ARG A 11 -15.90 12.06 -3.01
CA ARG A 11 -16.38 13.03 -4.03
C ARG A 11 -15.38 14.15 -4.35
N GLY A 12 -14.34 14.36 -3.53
CA GLY A 12 -13.40 15.49 -3.69
C GLY A 12 -12.09 15.16 -4.42
N MET A 13 -12.00 14.03 -5.13
CA MET A 13 -10.84 13.73 -6.00
C MET A 13 -10.87 14.46 -7.35
N GLY A 14 -11.90 15.30 -7.57
CA GLY A 14 -11.93 16.31 -8.64
C GLY A 14 -11.94 17.71 -8.03
N ASN A 15 -10.93 18.52 -8.35
CA ASN A 15 -10.68 19.90 -7.95
C ASN A 15 -10.14 20.19 -6.53
N LYS A 16 -8.93 20.78 -6.53
CA LYS A 16 -8.26 21.47 -5.43
C LYS A 16 -9.17 22.54 -4.80
N GLY A 17 -9.06 22.71 -3.48
CA GLY A 17 -9.16 24.03 -2.86
C GLY A 17 -10.01 24.14 -1.59
N ARG A 18 -9.33 24.59 -0.52
CA ARG A 18 -9.82 25.30 0.69
C ARG A 18 -10.25 24.47 1.91
N ARG A 19 -9.50 24.74 3.00
CA ARG A 19 -9.81 24.47 4.41
C ARG A 19 -11.14 25.13 4.83
N PRO A 20 -11.64 24.81 6.03
CA PRO A 20 -11.42 25.77 7.11
C PRO A 20 -10.98 25.17 8.45
N CYS A 21 -10.28 26.03 9.19
CA CYS A 21 -9.79 25.91 10.56
C CYS A 21 -10.91 25.81 11.59
N LEU A 22 -10.68 25.12 12.72
CA LEU A 22 -11.24 25.50 14.02
C LEU A 22 -10.22 25.24 15.14
N VAL A 23 -10.24 26.17 16.09
CA VAL A 23 -9.29 26.47 17.18
C VAL A 23 -9.69 25.71 18.47
N GLY A 24 -8.72 25.42 19.35
CA GLY A 24 -8.91 24.81 20.69
C GLY A 24 -9.62 25.73 21.72
N PRO A 25 -9.47 25.57 23.07
CA PRO A 25 -8.32 25.01 23.79
C PRO A 25 -8.63 24.17 25.08
N GLY A 26 -7.59 23.64 25.75
CA GLY A 26 -7.56 23.51 27.22
C GLY A 26 -6.99 22.20 27.81
N PRO A 27 -6.27 22.23 28.95
CA PRO A 27 -5.07 21.41 29.17
C PRO A 27 -5.20 20.37 30.30
N MET A 28 -4.26 19.41 30.38
CA MET A 28 -3.92 18.73 31.63
C MET A 28 -2.42 18.49 31.77
N LEU A 29 -1.88 19.02 32.87
CA LEU A 29 -0.56 18.80 33.46
C LEU A 29 -0.49 17.43 34.12
N TYR A 30 0.64 16.71 34.02
CA TYR A 30 1.20 15.94 35.15
C TYR A 30 2.72 15.78 35.02
N ASN A 31 3.39 15.96 36.15
CA ASN A 31 4.84 15.94 36.36
C ASN A 31 5.43 14.50 36.42
N ALA A 32 6.61 14.37 35.82
CA ALA A 32 7.82 13.54 36.01
C ALA A 32 7.90 12.53 37.22
N PRO A 33 8.81 11.51 37.19
CA PRO A 33 10.25 11.78 37.30
C PRO A 33 11.22 10.94 36.44
N LEU A 34 12.38 11.59 36.27
CA LEU A 34 13.71 11.19 35.81
C LEU A 34 14.15 9.75 36.13
N MET A 35 14.70 9.05 35.13
CA MET A 35 15.70 8.00 35.30
C MET A 35 16.92 8.30 34.43
N GLU A 36 18.07 8.50 35.08
CA GLU A 36 19.39 8.51 34.46
C GLU A 36 19.72 7.09 33.97
N VAL A 37 20.05 6.96 32.68
CA VAL A 37 20.67 5.74 32.15
C VAL A 37 21.98 6.15 31.48
N SER A 38 23.06 5.72 32.10
CA SER A 38 24.44 5.83 31.63
C SER A 38 24.64 4.99 30.36
N HIS A 39 25.04 5.66 29.26
CA HIS A 39 25.40 5.00 28.00
C HIS A 39 26.82 4.40 28.07
N PRO A 40 27.03 3.12 27.73
CA PRO A 40 28.34 2.63 27.33
C PRO A 40 28.63 3.01 25.88
N LEU A 41 29.75 3.69 25.67
CA LEU A 41 30.32 4.05 24.36
C LEU A 41 30.59 2.78 23.52
N GLY A 42 29.68 2.47 22.59
CA GLY A 42 29.89 1.47 21.55
C GLY A 42 30.87 1.98 20.48
N ARG A 43 31.74 1.08 20.00
CA ARG A 43 32.76 1.32 18.95
C ARG A 43 32.18 2.04 17.71
N PRO A 44 32.95 2.93 17.04
CA PRO A 44 32.52 3.59 15.82
C PRO A 44 32.29 2.55 14.72
N ARG A 45 31.04 2.40 14.28
CA ARG A 45 30.69 1.63 13.09
C ARG A 45 30.88 2.53 11.87
N THR A 46 31.66 2.06 10.90
CA THR A 46 31.87 2.69 9.60
C THR A 46 30.52 2.88 8.89
N LEU A 47 30.17 4.13 8.59
CA LEU A 47 29.02 4.46 7.74
C LEU A 47 29.25 3.83 6.35
N PRO A 48 28.21 3.22 5.72
CA PRO A 48 28.37 2.41 4.51
C PRO A 48 28.78 3.21 3.26
N ILE A 49 28.59 4.54 3.27
CA ILE A 49 29.01 5.46 2.21
C ILE A 49 29.75 6.62 2.86
N VAL A 50 30.89 7.03 2.28
CA VAL A 50 31.58 8.27 2.62
C VAL A 50 31.29 9.28 1.52
N VAL A 51 30.64 10.40 1.89
CA VAL A 51 30.40 11.55 1.01
C VAL A 51 31.39 12.63 1.41
N GLU A 52 32.25 13.04 0.48
CA GLU A 52 33.13 14.20 0.67
C GLU A 52 32.28 15.44 0.96
N GLN A 53 32.67 16.33 1.88
CA GLN A 53 31.88 17.51 2.20
C GLN A 53 32.45 18.73 1.47
N ILE A 54 31.68 19.31 0.55
CA ILE A 54 32.09 20.56 -0.12
C ILE A 54 31.93 21.80 0.79
N VAL A 55 30.93 21.79 1.67
CA VAL A 55 30.66 22.91 2.59
C VAL A 55 31.53 22.74 3.83
N PRO A 56 32.43 23.69 4.14
CA PRO A 56 33.23 23.61 5.35
C PRO A 56 32.33 23.63 6.60
N SER A 57 32.57 22.76 7.57
CA SER A 57 31.71 22.64 8.76
C SER A 57 31.50 23.97 9.50
N ARG A 58 32.52 24.84 9.52
CA ARG A 58 32.42 26.20 10.07
C ARG A 58 31.30 27.03 9.43
N VAL A 59 31.12 26.91 8.11
CA VAL A 59 30.08 27.64 7.36
C VAL A 59 28.71 27.07 7.70
N CYS A 60 28.59 25.74 7.81
CA CYS A 60 27.36 25.07 8.19
C CYS A 60 26.91 25.44 9.63
N PHE A 61 27.84 25.47 10.59
CA PHE A 61 27.53 25.78 11.99
C PHE A 61 27.13 27.24 12.24
N THR A 62 27.50 28.15 11.34
CA THR A 62 27.09 29.56 11.40
C THR A 62 25.93 29.87 10.46
N CYS A 63 25.36 28.86 9.78
CA CYS A 63 24.30 29.03 8.80
C CYS A 63 22.91 28.95 9.44
N ASP A 64 22.03 29.88 9.05
CA ASP A 64 20.64 29.91 9.52
C ASP A 64 19.64 29.21 8.58
N VAL A 65 20.12 28.52 7.55
CA VAL A 65 19.27 27.89 6.53
C VAL A 65 18.93 26.45 6.89
N CYS A 66 19.92 25.55 6.91
CA CYS A 66 19.68 24.12 7.08
C CYS A 66 19.28 23.76 8.53
N CYS A 67 18.62 22.61 8.70
CA CYS A 67 18.07 22.10 9.97
C CYS A 67 16.91 22.92 10.57
N ARG A 68 16.44 23.95 9.88
CA ARG A 68 15.27 24.76 10.22
C ARG A 68 14.27 24.69 9.08
N PHE A 69 13.00 24.59 9.40
CA PHE A 69 11.94 24.31 8.44
C PHE A 69 10.76 25.24 8.70
N PRO A 70 10.18 25.87 7.66
CA PRO A 70 9.01 26.71 7.83
C PRO A 70 7.77 25.88 8.23
N GLU A 71 7.71 24.62 7.81
CA GLU A 71 6.55 23.75 7.95
C GLU A 71 6.92 22.40 8.57
N ARG A 72 5.96 21.82 9.32
CA ARG A 72 6.14 20.55 10.04
C ARG A 72 6.43 19.38 9.09
N ASP A 73 5.80 19.41 7.92
CA ASP A 73 5.84 18.39 6.89
C ASP A 73 6.79 18.74 5.73
N SER A 74 7.67 19.73 5.93
CA SER A 74 8.61 20.21 4.92
C SER A 74 9.31 19.07 4.15
N PRO A 75 9.36 19.12 2.81
CA PRO A 75 10.02 18.11 1.99
C PRO A 75 11.53 18.07 2.21
N LEU A 76 12.11 19.16 2.73
CA LEU A 76 13.54 19.29 3.04
C LEU A 76 13.96 18.60 4.34
N ARG A 77 13.01 18.04 5.11
CA ARG A 77 13.35 17.25 6.29
C ARG A 77 14.18 16.04 5.86
N PRO A 78 15.32 15.77 6.52
CA PRO A 78 16.18 14.68 6.11
C PRO A 78 15.51 13.33 6.35
N TYR A 79 15.69 12.43 5.37
CA TYR A 79 15.37 11.02 5.48
C TYR A 79 16.48 10.26 6.20
N PHE A 80 16.10 9.33 7.07
CA PHE A 80 17.00 8.41 7.75
C PHE A 80 16.63 6.98 7.35
N THR A 81 17.63 6.21 6.94
CA THR A 81 17.51 4.75 6.78
C THR A 81 17.40 4.05 8.14
N ARG A 82 16.98 2.79 8.18
CA ARG A 82 16.91 1.97 9.41
C ARG A 82 18.19 2.07 10.25
N GLU A 83 19.34 1.86 9.62
CA GLU A 83 20.63 1.87 10.29
C GLU A 83 20.97 3.26 10.85
N GLU A 84 20.61 4.32 10.12
CA GLU A 84 20.82 5.71 10.54
C GLU A 84 19.86 6.13 11.66
N ILE A 85 18.62 5.62 11.68
CA ILE A 85 17.68 5.81 12.80
C ILE A 85 18.27 5.21 14.06
N GLN A 86 18.76 3.97 13.99
CA GLN A 86 19.39 3.30 15.13
C GLN A 86 20.61 4.08 15.65
N ALA A 87 21.45 4.59 14.75
CA ALA A 87 22.60 5.41 15.10
C ALA A 87 22.18 6.74 15.76
N ALA A 88 21.18 7.41 15.20
CA ALA A 88 20.64 8.66 15.74
C ALA A 88 20.05 8.49 17.15
N ILE A 89 19.31 7.41 17.38
CA ILE A 89 18.76 7.07 18.71
C ILE A 89 19.90 6.79 19.70
N ALA A 90 20.92 6.05 19.30
CA ALA A 90 22.10 5.79 20.14
C ALA A 90 22.88 7.06 20.49
N ARG A 91 22.71 8.15 19.74
CA ARG A 91 23.28 9.48 20.01
C ARG A 91 22.31 10.43 20.72
N GLY A 92 21.17 9.93 21.18
CA GLY A 92 20.23 10.67 22.03
C GLY A 92 19.07 11.36 21.32
N ILE A 93 18.83 11.09 20.03
CA ILE A 93 17.57 11.50 19.39
C ILE A 93 16.44 10.61 19.92
N SER A 94 15.30 11.20 20.29
CA SER A 94 14.13 10.43 20.73
C SER A 94 13.67 9.45 19.65
N PRO A 95 13.38 8.18 19.97
CA PRO A 95 12.78 7.22 19.04
C PRO A 95 11.47 7.71 18.43
N ASP A 96 10.71 8.55 19.15
CA ASP A 96 9.43 9.12 18.70
C ASP A 96 9.63 10.17 17.58
N ALA A 97 10.87 10.63 17.36
CA ALA A 97 11.19 11.47 16.22
C ALA A 97 11.10 10.71 14.89
N PHE A 98 10.98 9.38 14.91
CA PHE A 98 10.92 8.53 13.73
C PHE A 98 9.58 7.79 13.68
N PRO A 99 8.65 8.17 12.78
CA PRO A 99 7.33 7.53 12.70
C PRO A 99 7.40 6.08 12.19
N ASP A 100 8.47 5.74 11.45
CA ASP A 100 8.78 4.39 11.00
C ASP A 100 10.27 4.12 11.21
N HIS A 101 10.58 3.06 11.96
CA HIS A 101 11.96 2.69 12.29
C HIS A 101 12.63 1.86 11.19
N ALA A 102 11.88 1.43 10.16
CA ALA A 102 12.45 0.86 8.95
C ALA A 102 13.04 1.92 8.01
N GLY A 103 12.65 3.18 8.15
CA GLY A 103 13.19 4.32 7.41
C GLY A 103 12.15 5.45 7.31
N ALA A 104 12.53 6.68 7.63
CA ALA A 104 11.58 7.80 7.69
C ALA A 104 12.23 9.17 7.59
N LYS A 105 11.45 10.17 7.15
CA LYS A 105 11.79 11.59 7.39
C LYS A 105 11.59 11.92 8.86
N VAL A 106 12.62 12.50 9.48
CA VAL A 106 12.59 12.85 10.91
C VAL A 106 11.45 13.84 11.23
N ALA A 107 10.71 13.59 12.30
CA ALA A 107 9.75 14.52 12.84
C ALA A 107 10.46 15.73 13.44
N VAL A 108 10.00 16.93 13.08
CA VAL A 108 10.59 18.19 13.53
C VAL A 108 9.93 18.71 14.79
N VAL A 109 10.68 19.49 15.56
CA VAL A 109 10.25 20.09 16.82
C VAL A 109 9.96 21.58 16.57
N SER A 110 8.87 22.09 17.16
CA SER A 110 8.52 23.52 17.07
C SER A 110 9.66 24.40 17.63
N HIS A 111 9.98 25.49 16.94
CA HIS A 111 10.99 26.45 17.36
C HIS A 111 10.76 27.82 16.71
N GLY A 112 10.48 28.84 17.53
CA GLY A 112 10.12 30.17 17.04
C GLY A 112 8.85 30.12 16.18
N GLU A 113 8.89 30.77 15.01
CA GLU A 113 7.78 30.78 14.04
C GLU A 113 7.72 29.54 13.14
N GLY A 114 8.65 28.59 13.30
CA GLY A 114 8.74 27.39 12.46
C GLY A 114 9.11 26.15 13.25
N TYR A 115 9.93 25.31 12.63
CA TYR A 115 10.35 24.02 13.16
C TYR A 115 11.86 23.84 12.99
N ARG A 116 12.44 22.93 13.77
CA ARG A 116 13.84 22.51 13.65
C ARG A 116 13.99 21.00 13.69
N CYS A 117 15.10 20.52 13.16
CA CYS A 117 15.54 19.15 13.37
C CYS A 117 15.77 18.90 14.87
N PRO A 118 15.35 17.74 15.43
CA PRO A 118 15.60 17.41 16.84
C PRO A 118 17.10 17.33 17.17
N ALA A 119 17.95 17.03 16.18
CA ALA A 119 19.40 17.02 16.34
C ALA A 119 20.04 18.42 16.41
N PHE A 120 19.34 19.47 15.96
CA PHE A 120 19.89 20.82 15.92
C PHE A 120 19.83 21.45 17.31
N GLN A 121 20.95 21.95 17.81
CA GLN A 121 21.09 22.62 19.10
C GLN A 121 21.12 24.13 18.91
N PRO A 122 20.02 24.86 19.18
CA PRO A 122 19.92 26.30 18.93
C PRO A 122 20.94 27.13 19.72
N GLU A 123 21.35 26.65 20.89
CA GLU A 123 22.27 27.35 21.79
C GLU A 123 23.69 27.41 21.22
N THR A 124 24.08 26.39 20.45
CA THR A 124 25.44 26.24 19.91
C THR A 124 25.49 26.39 18.39
N GLY A 125 24.34 26.35 17.71
CA GLY A 125 24.25 26.29 16.24
C GLY A 125 24.69 24.95 15.65
N ARG A 126 24.89 23.91 16.47
CA ARG A 126 25.50 22.65 16.04
C ARG A 126 24.49 21.52 15.89
N CYS A 127 24.84 20.55 15.05
CA CYS A 127 24.15 19.27 14.98
C CYS A 127 24.72 18.33 16.04
N GLY A 128 23.89 17.86 16.96
CA GLY A 128 24.28 16.90 18.01
C GLY A 128 24.71 15.54 17.48
N ILE A 129 24.41 15.23 16.22
CA ILE A 129 24.82 14.00 15.53
C ILE A 129 25.71 14.28 14.31
N HIS A 130 26.49 15.37 14.29
CA HIS A 130 27.20 15.82 13.09
C HIS A 130 28.02 14.72 12.36
N GLU A 131 28.69 13.86 13.12
CA GLU A 131 29.49 12.75 12.59
C GLU A 131 28.63 11.56 12.12
N ASP A 132 27.43 11.40 12.67
CA ASP A 132 26.48 10.31 12.37
C ASP A 132 25.27 10.81 11.56
N ARG A 133 25.42 11.95 10.87
CA ARG A 133 24.36 12.53 10.03
C ARG A 133 23.91 11.52 8.97
N PRO A 134 22.61 11.47 8.64
CA PRO A 134 22.12 10.57 7.60
C PRO A 134 22.70 10.95 6.24
N LEU A 135 22.67 10.00 5.30
CA LEU A 135 23.15 10.19 3.93
C LEU A 135 22.53 11.42 3.30
N ASP A 136 21.23 11.65 3.50
CA ASP A 136 20.51 12.83 2.99
C ASP A 136 21.15 14.15 3.47
N CYS A 137 21.48 14.25 4.76
CA CYS A 137 22.19 15.41 5.31
C CYS A 137 23.65 15.53 4.84
N ARG A 138 24.30 14.41 4.51
CA ARG A 138 25.68 14.38 4.02
C ARG A 138 25.76 14.74 2.54
N LEU A 139 24.69 14.52 1.77
CA LEU A 139 24.60 14.94 0.37
C LEU A 139 24.38 16.45 0.24
N TYR A 140 23.65 17.07 1.19
CA TYR A 140 23.42 18.52 1.18
C TYR A 140 24.74 19.30 1.05
N PRO A 141 24.87 20.24 0.10
CA PRO A 141 23.78 20.96 -0.60
C PRO A 141 23.31 20.33 -1.93
N VAL A 142 23.75 19.11 -2.26
CA VAL A 142 23.16 18.33 -3.35
C VAL A 142 21.81 17.77 -2.91
N ALA A 143 20.77 18.05 -3.67
CA ALA A 143 19.48 17.37 -3.58
C ALA A 143 19.39 16.31 -4.69
N VAL A 144 18.91 15.12 -4.35
CA VAL A 144 18.54 14.06 -5.31
C VAL A 144 17.02 14.00 -5.36
N MET A 145 16.43 14.21 -6.53
CA MET A 145 14.97 14.32 -6.67
C MET A 145 14.50 13.82 -8.04
N TRP A 146 13.20 13.55 -8.15
CA TRP A 146 12.58 13.42 -9.45
C TRP A 146 12.52 14.78 -10.17
N ASP A 147 12.63 14.76 -11.49
CA ASP A 147 12.33 15.92 -12.33
C ASP A 147 10.84 16.29 -12.27
N SER A 148 10.47 17.43 -12.87
CA SER A 148 9.09 17.92 -12.84
C SER A 148 8.11 16.99 -13.56
N GLY A 149 8.58 16.22 -14.55
CA GLY A 149 7.81 15.20 -15.25
C GLY A 149 7.67 13.87 -14.50
N HIS A 150 8.39 13.68 -13.39
CA HIS A 150 8.51 12.41 -12.68
C HIS A 150 9.02 11.26 -13.59
N ALA A 151 9.84 11.61 -14.58
CA ALA A 151 10.40 10.70 -15.56
C ALA A 151 11.85 10.34 -15.23
N GLU A 152 12.63 11.27 -14.71
CA GLU A 152 14.06 11.11 -14.49
C GLU A 152 14.45 11.47 -13.07
N VAL A 153 15.40 10.74 -12.49
CA VAL A 153 16.05 11.16 -11.25
C VAL A 153 17.21 12.08 -11.61
N VAL A 154 17.22 13.24 -10.97
CA VAL A 154 18.22 14.29 -11.15
C VAL A 154 18.90 14.62 -9.84
N MET A 155 20.15 15.09 -9.92
CA MET A 155 20.82 15.77 -8.83
C MET A 155 21.00 17.25 -9.15
N GLY A 156 20.88 18.09 -8.13
CA GLY A 156 21.03 19.53 -8.29
C GLY A 156 21.47 20.24 -7.01
N TRP A 157 21.83 21.51 -7.15
CA TRP A 157 22.18 22.36 -6.03
C TRP A 157 20.94 22.99 -5.43
N ASP A 158 20.77 22.87 -4.11
CA ASP A 158 19.80 23.69 -3.40
C ASP A 158 20.28 25.15 -3.39
N SER A 159 19.57 26.02 -4.11
CA SER A 159 19.89 27.45 -4.22
C SER A 159 19.77 28.20 -2.88
N LYS A 160 19.15 27.59 -1.87
CA LYS A 160 19.08 28.12 -0.51
C LYS A 160 20.42 28.02 0.22
N CYS A 161 21.35 27.18 -0.23
CA CYS A 161 22.68 27.07 0.37
C CYS A 161 23.53 28.33 0.03
N PRO A 162 23.88 29.17 1.02
CA PRO A 162 24.65 30.39 0.75
C PRO A 162 26.05 30.09 0.19
N PHE A 163 26.68 29.01 0.67
CA PHE A 163 28.00 28.60 0.20
C PHE A 163 28.03 28.31 -1.30
N ILE A 164 27.04 27.56 -1.80
CA ILE A 164 27.00 27.21 -3.22
C ILE A 164 26.61 28.40 -4.08
N ARG A 165 25.68 29.24 -3.63
CA ARG A 165 25.33 30.47 -4.34
C ARG A 165 26.58 31.33 -4.65
N ASP A 166 27.50 31.40 -3.70
CA ASP A 166 28.72 32.21 -3.81
C ASP A 166 29.87 31.47 -4.54
N ASN A 167 29.75 30.15 -4.77
CA ASN A 167 30.80 29.30 -5.36
C ASN A 167 30.33 28.45 -6.55
N LEU A 168 29.16 28.77 -7.14
CA LEU A 168 28.48 27.92 -8.11
C LEU A 168 29.36 27.57 -9.32
N GLU A 169 30.09 28.56 -9.83
CA GLU A 169 30.93 28.44 -11.02
C GLU A 169 32.40 28.07 -10.70
N SER A 170 32.73 27.82 -9.43
CA SER A 170 34.10 27.48 -9.05
C SER A 170 34.52 26.12 -9.61
N VAL A 171 35.81 25.97 -9.91
CA VAL A 171 36.40 24.71 -10.39
C VAL A 171 36.16 23.58 -9.38
N GLU A 172 36.23 23.87 -8.08
CA GLU A 172 35.99 22.89 -7.03
C GLU A 172 34.52 22.43 -7.00
N SER A 173 33.56 23.36 -7.13
CA SER A 173 32.14 23.02 -7.22
C SER A 173 31.85 22.12 -8.42
N GLN A 174 32.43 22.41 -9.58
CA GLN A 174 32.26 21.58 -10.78
C GLN A 174 32.87 20.18 -10.58
N ALA A 175 34.08 20.10 -10.02
CA ALA A 175 34.73 18.82 -9.75
C ALA A 175 33.95 17.99 -8.72
N TYR A 176 33.37 18.63 -7.70
CA TYR A 176 32.54 17.97 -6.71
C TYR A 176 31.24 17.41 -7.29
N VAL A 177 30.61 18.11 -8.24
CA VAL A 177 29.42 17.61 -8.96
C VAL A 177 29.74 16.30 -9.67
N GLU A 178 30.86 16.22 -10.37
CA GLU A 178 31.28 14.99 -11.06
C GLU A 178 31.54 13.84 -10.08
N ARG A 179 32.28 14.10 -8.99
CA ARG A 179 32.54 13.08 -7.96
C ARG A 179 31.25 12.58 -7.31
N THR A 180 30.32 13.49 -7.01
CA THR A 180 29.04 13.14 -6.37
C THR A 180 28.11 12.41 -7.33
N ALA A 181 28.05 12.81 -8.61
CA ALA A 181 27.30 12.08 -9.63
C ALA A 181 27.82 10.65 -9.79
N ALA A 182 29.14 10.47 -9.89
CA ALA A 182 29.78 9.15 -9.96
C ALA A 182 29.48 8.30 -8.71
N LEU A 183 29.48 8.91 -7.52
CA LEU A 183 29.12 8.22 -6.27
C LEU A 183 27.66 7.77 -6.28
N LEU A 184 26.73 8.63 -6.68
CA LEU A 184 25.29 8.35 -6.75
C LEU A 184 24.95 7.28 -7.79
N GLU A 185 25.72 7.21 -8.87
CA GLU A 185 25.59 6.21 -9.95
C GLU A 185 26.36 4.90 -9.68
N SER A 186 27.10 4.81 -8.57
CA SER A 186 27.80 3.59 -8.18
C SER A 186 26.83 2.48 -7.75
N GLU A 187 27.23 1.21 -7.91
CA GLU A 187 26.37 0.06 -7.54
C GLU A 187 25.94 0.06 -6.08
N ALA A 188 26.87 0.40 -5.19
CA ALA A 188 26.62 0.42 -3.76
C ALA A 188 25.56 1.46 -3.41
N THR A 189 25.67 2.67 -3.95
CA THR A 189 24.71 3.75 -3.70
C THR A 189 23.36 3.47 -4.34
N VAL A 190 23.32 2.99 -5.60
CA VAL A 190 22.07 2.62 -6.26
C VAL A 190 21.30 1.57 -5.46
N ARG A 191 21.98 0.57 -4.88
CA ARG A 191 21.33 -0.43 -4.01
C ARG A 191 20.71 0.20 -2.75
N ILE A 192 21.38 1.20 -2.16
CA ILE A 192 20.85 1.92 -0.99
C ILE A 192 19.60 2.72 -1.37
N PHE A 193 19.59 3.41 -2.51
CA PHE A 193 18.40 4.12 -2.98
C PHE A 193 17.27 3.18 -3.40
N LEU A 194 17.56 2.00 -3.96
CA LEU A 194 16.55 0.99 -4.25
C LEU A 194 15.89 0.43 -2.98
N ALA A 195 16.68 0.23 -1.92
CA ALA A 195 16.16 -0.18 -0.62
C ALA A 195 15.39 0.96 0.08
N ASN A 196 15.70 2.21 -0.22
CA ASN A 196 15.11 3.40 0.40
C ASN A 196 14.70 4.45 -0.64
N PRO A 197 13.67 4.21 -1.49
CA PRO A 197 13.31 5.11 -2.58
C PRO A 197 12.93 6.54 -2.13
N GLN A 198 12.53 6.69 -0.87
CA GLN A 198 12.20 7.97 -0.23
C GLN A 198 13.41 8.91 -0.05
N LEU A 199 14.64 8.43 -0.27
CA LEU A 199 15.83 9.27 -0.43
C LEU A 199 15.77 10.13 -1.70
N VAL A 200 14.98 9.74 -2.70
CA VAL A 200 14.70 10.60 -3.87
C VAL A 200 13.57 11.55 -3.50
N GLY A 201 13.91 12.82 -3.36
CA GLY A 201 12.96 13.89 -3.09
C GLY A 201 11.95 14.11 -4.22
N VAL A 202 10.89 14.85 -3.90
CA VAL A 202 10.00 15.43 -4.92
C VAL A 202 10.71 16.58 -5.64
N PHE A 203 10.25 16.91 -6.84
CA PHE A 203 10.75 18.06 -7.58
C PHE A 203 10.64 19.36 -6.75
N GLN A 204 11.69 20.17 -6.80
CA GLN A 204 11.78 21.46 -6.11
C GLN A 204 12.29 22.53 -7.07
N GLU A 205 11.55 23.63 -7.20
CA GLU A 205 11.91 24.74 -8.10
C GLU A 205 13.21 25.45 -7.69
N ASP A 206 13.51 25.45 -6.39
CA ASP A 206 14.70 26.09 -5.83
C ASP A 206 15.99 25.25 -6.04
N VAL A 207 15.90 24.08 -6.69
CA VAL A 207 17.05 23.23 -6.96
C VAL A 207 17.52 23.40 -8.40
N ILE A 208 18.75 23.90 -8.56
CA ILE A 208 19.40 24.05 -9.86
C ILE A 208 19.86 22.68 -10.32
N VAL A 209 19.19 22.10 -11.31
CA VAL A 209 19.50 20.76 -11.86
C VAL A 209 20.87 20.77 -12.53
N LEU A 210 21.73 19.80 -12.17
CA LEU A 210 23.10 19.71 -12.66
C LEU A 210 23.33 18.48 -13.52
N ARG A 211 22.85 17.31 -13.07
CA ARG A 211 23.09 16.03 -13.72
C ARG A 211 21.85 15.15 -13.65
N ARG A 212 21.65 14.36 -14.71
CA ARG A 212 20.74 13.22 -14.72
C ARG A 212 21.45 12.01 -14.15
N LEU A 213 20.76 11.26 -13.29
CA LEU A 213 21.26 10.02 -12.69
C LEU A 213 20.65 8.84 -13.45
N ASN A 214 21.23 8.49 -14.60
CA ASN A 214 20.64 7.55 -15.56
C ASN A 214 20.51 6.13 -15.00
N ARG A 215 21.56 5.62 -14.33
CA ARG A 215 21.54 4.28 -13.74
C ARG A 215 20.54 4.23 -12.61
N LEU A 216 20.55 5.24 -11.73
CA LEU A 216 19.61 5.30 -10.62
C LEU A 216 18.16 5.40 -11.11
N THR A 217 17.91 6.23 -12.12
CA THR A 217 16.61 6.34 -12.79
C THR A 217 16.14 4.99 -13.30
N ARG A 218 16.97 4.31 -14.10
CA ARG A 218 16.61 3.01 -14.66
C ARG A 218 16.33 1.98 -13.57
N ALA A 219 17.19 1.89 -12.56
CA ALA A 219 17.01 0.92 -11.49
C ALA A 219 15.70 1.16 -10.72
N LEU A 220 15.38 2.42 -10.40
CA LEU A 220 14.14 2.77 -9.69
C LEU A 220 12.89 2.58 -10.56
N GLN A 221 12.98 2.86 -11.86
CA GLN A 221 11.91 2.56 -12.82
C GLN A 221 11.69 1.06 -12.96
N GLU A 222 12.76 0.26 -13.10
CA GLU A 222 12.70 -1.21 -13.18
C GLU A 222 12.09 -1.80 -11.90
N LYS A 223 12.51 -1.32 -10.72
CA LYS A 223 11.91 -1.70 -9.43
C LYS A 223 10.44 -1.29 -9.32
N GLY A 224 10.11 -0.07 -9.73
CA GLY A 224 8.74 0.44 -9.75
C GLY A 224 7.85 -0.30 -10.76
N THR A 225 8.42 -0.80 -11.87
CA THR A 225 7.71 -1.67 -12.81
C THR A 225 7.53 -3.08 -12.25
N ASP A 226 8.38 -3.57 -11.36
CA ASP A 226 8.21 -4.87 -10.69
C ASP A 226 7.21 -4.81 -9.53
N GLU A 227 7.23 -3.73 -8.73
CA GLU A 227 6.26 -3.51 -7.63
C GLU A 227 4.85 -3.13 -8.14
N ASN A 228 4.72 -2.52 -9.34
CA ASN A 228 3.43 -2.18 -9.94
C ASN A 228 2.97 -3.11 -11.08
N LYS A 229 3.65 -4.23 -11.33
CA LYS A 229 3.19 -5.20 -12.34
C LYS A 229 2.06 -6.03 -11.76
N SER A 230 0.88 -5.90 -12.35
CA SER A 230 -0.18 -6.86 -12.08
C SER A 230 0.19 -8.21 -12.69
N VAL A 231 0.03 -9.27 -11.89
CA VAL A 231 0.24 -10.66 -12.25
C VAL A 231 -1.13 -11.30 -12.51
N PRO A 232 -1.33 -12.01 -13.63
CA PRO A 232 -2.57 -12.74 -13.85
C PRO A 232 -2.84 -13.71 -12.70
N PHE A 233 -4.07 -13.67 -12.16
CA PHE A 233 -4.48 -14.58 -11.10
C PHE A 233 -4.67 -15.99 -11.67
N SER A 234 -4.09 -17.01 -11.06
CA SER A 234 -4.10 -18.37 -11.59
C SER A 234 -4.01 -19.43 -10.49
N LEU A 235 -4.17 -20.71 -10.83
CA LEU A 235 -4.13 -21.81 -9.86
C LEU A 235 -2.83 -21.85 -9.05
N VAL A 236 -1.70 -21.42 -9.62
CA VAL A 236 -0.41 -21.41 -8.90
C VAL A 236 -0.38 -20.39 -7.76
N ASP A 237 -1.26 -19.38 -7.79
CA ASP A 237 -1.35 -18.34 -6.77
C ASP A 237 -2.18 -18.76 -5.55
N ARG A 238 -2.88 -19.90 -5.63
CA ARG A 238 -3.79 -20.38 -4.58
C ARG A 238 -3.13 -20.43 -3.20
N PRO A 239 -1.97 -21.08 -3.00
CA PRO A 239 -1.37 -21.18 -1.66
C PRO A 239 -1.03 -19.81 -1.07
N ARG A 240 -0.56 -18.87 -1.90
CA ARG A 240 -0.22 -17.50 -1.48
C ARG A 240 -1.47 -16.74 -1.05
N PHE A 241 -2.52 -16.79 -1.87
CA PHE A 241 -3.76 -16.06 -1.62
C PHE A 241 -4.47 -16.56 -0.37
N GLU A 242 -4.58 -17.89 -0.21
CA GLU A 242 -5.18 -18.51 0.99
C GLU A 242 -4.36 -18.21 2.25
N ALA A 243 -3.02 -18.22 2.17
CA ALA A 243 -2.16 -17.85 3.28
C ALA A 243 -2.36 -16.38 3.70
N ALA A 244 -2.45 -15.45 2.73
CA ALA A 244 -2.70 -14.04 3.01
C ALA A 244 -4.08 -13.82 3.67
N LEU A 245 -5.12 -14.48 3.16
CA LEU A 245 -6.46 -14.44 3.77
C LEU A 245 -6.46 -15.00 5.19
N ALA A 246 -5.75 -16.11 5.44
CA ALA A 246 -5.65 -16.71 6.76
C ALA A 246 -4.91 -15.80 7.76
N ALA A 247 -3.80 -15.18 7.34
CA ALA A 247 -3.00 -14.29 8.17
C ALA A 247 -3.76 -13.02 8.58
N HIS A 248 -4.67 -12.54 7.74
CA HIS A 248 -5.45 -11.31 7.96
C HIS A 248 -6.94 -11.58 8.15
N ALA A 249 -7.29 -12.81 8.56
CA ALA A 249 -8.67 -13.23 8.71
C ALA A 249 -9.42 -12.37 9.72
N VAL A 250 -10.58 -11.89 9.30
CA VAL A 250 -11.52 -11.17 10.14
C VAL A 250 -12.31 -12.16 10.99
N ALA A 251 -12.00 -12.25 12.29
CA ALA A 251 -12.81 -13.03 13.21
C ALA A 251 -14.28 -12.55 13.18
N GLY A 252 -15.20 -13.46 12.90
CA GLY A 252 -16.65 -13.22 12.95
C GLY A 252 -17.33 -12.80 11.65
N ASP A 253 -16.61 -12.58 10.54
CA ASP A 253 -17.20 -12.16 9.26
C ASP A 253 -16.76 -13.06 8.08
N PRO A 254 -17.24 -14.31 8.01
CA PRO A 254 -16.87 -15.24 6.95
C PRO A 254 -17.63 -14.90 5.66
N LEU A 255 -17.08 -14.01 4.85
CA LEU A 255 -17.60 -13.70 3.51
C LEU A 255 -17.20 -14.80 2.53
N ALA A 256 -18.11 -15.19 1.64
CA ALA A 256 -17.85 -16.17 0.58
C ALA A 256 -16.73 -15.72 -0.35
N ALA A 257 -16.59 -14.40 -0.54
CA ALA A 257 -15.52 -13.79 -1.32
C ALA A 257 -14.12 -13.98 -0.69
N CYS A 258 -14.00 -14.29 0.60
CA CYS A 258 -12.71 -14.63 1.22
C CYS A 258 -12.31 -16.08 0.90
N SER A 259 -12.27 -16.43 -0.39
CA SER A 259 -12.03 -17.78 -0.89
C SER A 259 -11.40 -17.71 -2.28
N PHE A 260 -10.35 -18.49 -2.53
CA PHE A 260 -9.69 -18.52 -3.83
C PHE A 260 -10.64 -18.99 -4.96
N PRO A 261 -11.38 -20.12 -4.81
CA PRO A 261 -12.37 -20.55 -5.80
C PRO A 261 -13.43 -19.50 -6.14
N PHE A 262 -13.81 -18.64 -5.18
CA PHE A 262 -14.82 -17.60 -5.41
C PHE A 262 -14.40 -16.63 -6.51
N HIS A 263 -13.12 -16.37 -6.68
CA HIS A 263 -12.61 -15.48 -7.72
C HIS A 263 -12.19 -16.23 -8.97
N PHE A 264 -11.49 -17.36 -8.79
CA PHE A 264 -10.90 -18.13 -9.91
C PHE A 264 -11.94 -18.61 -10.93
N ILE A 265 -13.12 -19.08 -10.48
CA ILE A 265 -14.10 -19.62 -11.42
C ILE A 265 -14.66 -18.57 -12.39
N TRP A 266 -14.68 -17.29 -12.00
CA TRP A 266 -15.27 -16.21 -12.82
C TRP A 266 -14.31 -15.61 -13.86
N GLN A 267 -13.17 -16.26 -14.12
CA GLN A 267 -12.16 -15.77 -15.06
C GLN A 267 -12.61 -15.67 -16.53
N GLY A 268 -13.74 -16.27 -16.90
CA GLY A 268 -14.33 -16.09 -18.22
C GLY A 268 -15.20 -14.85 -18.36
N LEU A 269 -15.61 -14.25 -17.25
CA LEU A 269 -16.38 -13.01 -17.22
C LEU A 269 -15.47 -11.82 -16.88
N PHE A 270 -14.54 -12.02 -15.94
CA PHE A 270 -13.59 -10.98 -15.54
C PHE A 270 -12.15 -11.46 -15.70
N HIS A 271 -11.29 -10.58 -16.18
CA HIS A 271 -9.85 -10.74 -16.06
C HIS A 271 -9.44 -10.42 -14.62
N TYR A 272 -8.92 -11.43 -13.92
CA TYR A 272 -8.40 -11.29 -12.56
C TYR A 272 -6.87 -11.17 -12.59
N GLU A 273 -6.37 -10.22 -11.82
CA GLU A 273 -4.94 -9.99 -11.63
C GLU A 273 -4.68 -9.53 -10.20
N TRP A 274 -3.48 -9.78 -9.70
CA TRP A 274 -3.08 -9.35 -8.36
C TRP A 274 -1.76 -8.59 -8.41
N MET A 275 -1.55 -7.73 -7.42
CA MET A 275 -0.27 -7.04 -7.20
C MET A 275 -0.11 -6.74 -5.71
N GLU A 276 1.11 -6.42 -5.29
CA GLU A 276 1.36 -5.94 -3.94
C GLU A 276 1.41 -4.42 -3.89
N LEU A 277 0.62 -3.83 -3.00
CA LEU A 277 0.60 -2.38 -2.76
C LEU A 277 0.78 -2.14 -1.26
N GLU A 278 1.83 -1.41 -0.87
CA GLU A 278 2.09 -1.08 0.54
C GLU A 278 2.09 -2.34 1.44
N GLY A 279 2.68 -3.44 0.96
CA GLY A 279 2.73 -4.73 1.67
C GLY A 279 1.41 -5.49 1.74
N HIS A 280 0.39 -5.09 0.97
CA HIS A 280 -0.91 -5.77 0.89
C HIS A 280 -1.07 -6.50 -0.44
N LEU A 281 -1.68 -7.68 -0.41
CA LEU A 281 -2.14 -8.33 -1.64
C LEU A 281 -3.45 -7.69 -2.10
N CYS A 282 -3.42 -7.06 -3.27
CA CYS A 282 -4.57 -6.42 -3.90
C CYS A 282 -5.03 -7.26 -5.09
N LEU A 283 -6.26 -7.78 -5.03
CA LEU A 283 -6.87 -8.55 -6.12
C LEU A 283 -7.81 -7.67 -6.94
N PHE A 284 -7.46 -7.46 -8.20
CA PHE A 284 -8.22 -6.68 -9.16
C PHE A 284 -9.02 -7.60 -10.07
N ALA A 285 -10.21 -7.17 -10.44
CA ALA A 285 -11.08 -7.85 -11.38
C ALA A 285 -11.67 -6.81 -12.33
N GLY A 286 -11.79 -7.15 -13.61
CA GLY A 286 -12.38 -6.23 -14.57
C GLY A 286 -12.57 -6.85 -15.93
N ASP A 287 -13.10 -6.05 -16.83
CA ASP A 287 -13.30 -6.35 -18.23
C ASP A 287 -12.80 -5.14 -19.06
N PRO A 288 -12.99 -5.12 -20.38
CA PRO A 288 -12.60 -3.96 -21.18
C PRO A 288 -13.27 -2.63 -20.80
N GLU A 289 -14.40 -2.62 -20.08
CA GLU A 289 -15.09 -1.40 -19.63
C GLU A 289 -14.44 -0.79 -18.37
N GLY A 290 -13.93 -1.64 -17.48
CA GLY A 290 -13.16 -1.19 -16.33
C GLY A 290 -12.86 -2.25 -15.28
N TYR A 291 -12.07 -1.85 -14.30
CA TYR A 291 -11.56 -2.68 -13.21
C TYR A 291 -12.02 -2.18 -11.86
N PHE A 292 -12.17 -3.09 -10.92
CA PHE A 292 -12.44 -2.83 -9.52
C PHE A 292 -11.57 -3.74 -8.64
N LEU A 293 -11.48 -3.41 -7.35
CA LEU A 293 -10.82 -4.30 -6.39
C LEU A 293 -11.85 -5.33 -5.90
N ALA A 294 -11.57 -6.61 -6.08
CA ALA A 294 -12.52 -7.69 -5.79
C ALA A 294 -12.73 -7.93 -4.28
N LEU A 295 -11.78 -7.51 -3.46
CA LEU A 295 -11.80 -7.54 -2.00
C LEU A 295 -11.09 -6.29 -1.50
N PRO A 296 -11.28 -5.86 -0.25
CA PRO A 296 -10.34 -4.92 0.38
C PRO A 296 -8.89 -5.44 0.31
N PRO A 297 -7.88 -4.54 0.31
CA PRO A 297 -6.47 -4.94 0.37
C PRO A 297 -6.23 -5.98 1.49
N ILE A 298 -5.61 -7.10 1.16
CA ILE A 298 -5.37 -8.20 2.11
C ILE A 298 -4.03 -7.94 2.80
N GLY A 299 -4.09 -7.48 4.04
CA GLY A 299 -2.94 -7.08 4.82
C GLY A 299 -3.30 -6.35 6.11
N PRO A 300 -2.31 -5.84 6.86
CA PRO A 300 -2.52 -5.08 8.09
C PRO A 300 -3.06 -3.68 7.80
N ASP A 301 -4.18 -3.31 8.43
CA ASP A 301 -4.90 -2.07 8.14
C ASP A 301 -5.37 -1.93 6.67
N PRO A 302 -6.40 -2.71 6.27
CA PRO A 302 -6.90 -2.70 4.90
C PRO A 302 -7.49 -1.36 4.44
N SER A 303 -7.77 -0.42 5.35
CA SER A 303 -8.23 0.95 5.06
C SER A 303 -7.12 1.99 5.10
N GLY A 304 -5.86 1.56 5.22
CA GLY A 304 -4.68 2.41 5.27
C GLY A 304 -4.17 2.83 3.88
N PRO A 305 -2.86 3.11 3.74
CA PRO A 305 -2.26 3.59 2.49
C PRO A 305 -2.49 2.69 1.27
N ALA A 306 -2.54 1.36 1.47
CA ALA A 306 -2.80 0.40 0.40
C ALA A 306 -4.13 0.65 -0.32
N MET A 307 -5.19 1.02 0.43
CA MET A 307 -6.50 1.32 -0.14
C MET A 307 -6.45 2.56 -1.02
N SER A 308 -5.79 3.63 -0.55
CA SER A 308 -5.60 4.86 -1.32
C SER A 308 -4.80 4.60 -2.59
N LYS A 309 -3.74 3.79 -2.52
CA LYS A 309 -2.93 3.37 -3.68
C LYS A 309 -3.73 2.53 -4.68
N ALA A 310 -4.56 1.60 -4.21
CA ALA A 310 -5.43 0.81 -5.06
C ALA A 310 -6.45 1.71 -5.79
N PHE A 311 -7.04 2.70 -5.12
CA PHE A 311 -7.91 3.69 -5.77
C PHE A 311 -7.17 4.56 -6.78
N GLU A 312 -5.95 5.00 -6.47
CA GLU A 312 -5.10 5.74 -7.41
C GLU A 312 -4.82 4.91 -8.67
N PHE A 313 -4.42 3.64 -8.50
CA PHE A 313 -4.20 2.70 -9.59
C PHE A 313 -5.45 2.52 -10.47
N LEU A 314 -6.60 2.24 -9.84
CA LEU A 314 -7.88 2.10 -10.55
C LEU A 314 -8.29 3.39 -11.26
N SER A 315 -8.07 4.56 -10.65
CA SER A 315 -8.43 5.84 -11.26
C SER A 315 -7.62 6.15 -12.52
N LYS A 316 -6.36 5.72 -12.58
CA LYS A 316 -5.50 5.85 -13.76
C LYS A 316 -5.86 4.85 -14.87
N ARG A 317 -6.33 3.66 -14.49
CA ARG A 317 -6.70 2.58 -15.43
C ARG A 317 -8.11 2.75 -16.01
N ASN A 318 -9.06 3.16 -15.19
CA ASN A 318 -10.47 3.24 -15.57
C ASN A 318 -10.79 4.55 -16.28
N ARG A 319 -11.59 4.47 -17.35
CA ARG A 319 -12.15 5.66 -18.00
C ARG A 319 -13.38 6.20 -17.29
N ALA A 320 -14.21 5.32 -16.73
CA ALA A 320 -15.45 5.69 -16.06
C ALA A 320 -15.33 5.52 -14.53
N PRO A 321 -15.65 6.55 -13.73
CA PRO A 321 -15.55 6.50 -12.26
C PRO A 321 -16.41 5.41 -11.58
N ALA A 322 -17.43 4.89 -12.27
CA ALA A 322 -18.30 3.83 -11.75
C ALA A 322 -17.57 2.49 -11.53
N PHE A 323 -16.46 2.26 -12.25
CA PHE A 323 -15.63 1.06 -12.07
C PHE A 323 -14.64 1.19 -10.92
N THR A 324 -14.22 2.40 -10.57
CA THR A 324 -13.29 2.64 -9.46
C THR A 324 -14.01 2.40 -8.13
N ARG A 325 -13.94 1.16 -7.63
CA ARG A 325 -14.60 0.71 -6.39
C ARG A 325 -13.88 -0.49 -5.78
N ILE A 326 -14.20 -0.76 -4.53
CA ILE A 326 -13.81 -1.98 -3.82
C ILE A 326 -15.09 -2.75 -3.50
N GLU A 327 -15.12 -4.02 -3.88
CA GLU A 327 -16.23 -4.92 -3.62
C GLU A 327 -15.97 -5.81 -2.40
N ASN A 328 -17.04 -6.46 -1.94
CA ASN A 328 -16.98 -7.51 -0.93
C ASN A 328 -16.32 -7.07 0.39
N ALA A 329 -16.50 -5.80 0.77
CA ALA A 329 -15.99 -5.29 2.02
C ALA A 329 -16.86 -5.76 3.21
N PRO A 330 -16.25 -6.24 4.30
CA PRO A 330 -16.96 -6.60 5.51
C PRO A 330 -17.57 -5.36 6.18
N GLU A 331 -18.69 -5.54 6.89
CA GLU A 331 -19.48 -4.45 7.45
C GLU A 331 -18.64 -3.54 8.37
N ARG A 332 -17.79 -4.15 9.21
CA ARG A 332 -16.90 -3.42 10.12
C ARG A 332 -15.92 -2.51 9.38
N LEU A 333 -15.40 -2.95 8.24
CA LEU A 333 -14.49 -2.15 7.43
C LEU A 333 -15.25 -1.03 6.74
N ALA A 334 -16.45 -1.34 6.23
CA ALA A 334 -17.34 -0.36 5.63
C ALA A 334 -17.68 0.79 6.60
N VAL A 335 -17.93 0.50 7.89
CA VAL A 335 -18.13 1.55 8.91
C VAL A 335 -16.92 2.47 9.00
N ARG A 336 -15.72 1.91 9.17
CA ARG A 336 -14.46 2.68 9.23
C ARG A 336 -14.22 3.50 7.96
N CYS A 337 -14.50 2.94 6.79
CA CYS A 337 -14.38 3.66 5.52
C CYS A 337 -15.35 4.84 5.43
N ARG A 338 -16.58 4.73 5.95
CA ARG A 338 -17.50 5.88 6.01
C ARG A 338 -16.94 7.01 6.88
N GLU A 339 -16.36 6.66 8.03
CA GLU A 339 -15.73 7.64 8.95
C GLU A 339 -14.55 8.37 8.28
N GLN A 340 -13.83 7.68 7.40
CA GLN A 340 -12.76 8.24 6.56
C GLN A 340 -13.28 9.02 5.33
N GLY A 341 -14.60 9.13 5.16
CA GLY A 341 -15.24 9.89 4.08
C GLY A 341 -15.55 9.09 2.81
N TYR A 342 -15.24 7.80 2.75
CA TYR A 342 -15.62 6.97 1.60
C TYR A 342 -17.13 6.77 1.52
N ARG A 343 -17.65 6.63 0.29
CA ARG A 343 -19.05 6.25 0.08
C ARG A 343 -19.17 4.74 0.18
N VAL A 344 -20.19 4.27 0.88
CA VAL A 344 -20.42 2.83 1.08
C VAL A 344 -21.86 2.49 0.73
N ALA A 345 -22.05 1.49 -0.12
CA ALA A 345 -23.34 0.97 -0.54
C ALA A 345 -23.47 -0.53 -0.19
N PRO A 346 -24.66 -1.03 0.18
CA PRO A 346 -24.87 -2.45 0.38
C PRO A 346 -24.77 -3.23 -0.94
N LYS A 347 -24.10 -4.37 -0.87
CA LYS A 347 -24.10 -5.46 -1.84
C LYS A 347 -24.88 -6.63 -1.22
N GLY A 348 -25.52 -7.45 -2.05
CA GLY A 348 -26.36 -8.57 -1.60
C GLY A 348 -25.67 -9.43 -0.53
N PRO A 349 -26.43 -9.99 0.43
CA PRO A 349 -25.84 -10.63 1.60
C PRO A 349 -25.39 -12.07 1.35
N ASP A 350 -24.42 -12.52 2.15
CA ASP A 350 -24.07 -13.92 2.30
C ASP A 350 -24.95 -14.62 3.35
N TYR A 351 -25.36 -15.85 3.03
CA TYR A 351 -26.11 -16.72 3.92
C TYR A 351 -25.16 -17.66 4.68
N VAL A 352 -24.89 -17.32 5.94
CA VAL A 352 -24.03 -18.11 6.83
C VAL A 352 -24.87 -19.00 7.73
N TYR A 353 -24.59 -20.30 7.70
CA TYR A 353 -25.28 -21.32 8.51
C TYR A 353 -24.30 -22.06 9.43
N ARG A 354 -24.78 -22.51 10.59
CA ARG A 354 -24.03 -23.46 11.42
C ARG A 354 -24.08 -24.84 10.77
N ARG A 355 -22.91 -25.43 10.51
CA ARG A 355 -22.81 -26.79 9.94
C ARG A 355 -23.60 -27.81 10.76
N ALA A 356 -23.49 -27.76 12.09
CA ALA A 356 -24.18 -28.69 12.98
C ALA A 356 -25.72 -28.64 12.79
N ASP A 357 -26.28 -27.44 12.58
CA ASP A 357 -27.71 -27.27 12.36
C ASP A 357 -28.16 -27.88 11.01
N LEU A 358 -27.38 -27.67 9.94
CA LEU A 358 -27.68 -28.21 8.61
C LEU A 358 -27.54 -29.73 8.54
N VAL A 359 -26.58 -30.31 9.27
CA VAL A 359 -26.40 -31.76 9.34
C VAL A 359 -27.51 -32.41 10.17
N ALA A 360 -27.88 -31.82 11.30
CA ALA A 360 -28.81 -32.43 12.23
C ALA A 360 -30.28 -32.18 11.85
N LEU A 361 -30.57 -31.09 11.13
CA LEU A 361 -31.92 -30.66 10.76
C LEU A 361 -32.91 -30.73 11.94
N ARG A 362 -32.50 -30.29 13.14
CA ARG A 362 -33.28 -30.45 14.38
C ARG A 362 -34.30 -29.34 14.63
N GLY A 363 -35.41 -29.70 15.28
CA GLY A 363 -36.46 -28.76 15.66
C GLY A 363 -37.43 -28.41 14.54
N ASP A 364 -38.38 -27.54 14.87
CA ASP A 364 -39.52 -27.21 14.00
C ASP A 364 -39.12 -26.37 12.79
N ARG A 365 -38.09 -25.51 12.91
CA ARG A 365 -37.60 -24.69 11.79
C ARG A 365 -37.14 -25.53 10.59
N TYR A 366 -36.70 -26.77 10.84
CA TYR A 366 -36.20 -27.69 9.83
C TYR A 366 -37.19 -28.80 9.46
N LYS A 367 -38.45 -28.71 9.91
CA LYS A 367 -39.47 -29.75 9.69
C LYS A 367 -39.66 -30.04 8.21
N SER A 368 -39.80 -29.02 7.37
CA SER A 368 -40.02 -29.21 5.93
C SER A 368 -38.81 -29.84 5.23
N GLN A 369 -37.59 -29.39 5.51
CA GLN A 369 -36.37 -29.97 4.92
C GLN A 369 -36.18 -31.43 5.35
N ARG A 370 -36.47 -31.76 6.61
CA ARG A 370 -36.41 -33.12 7.13
C ARG A 370 -37.45 -34.04 6.49
N VAL A 371 -38.66 -33.54 6.23
CA VAL A 371 -39.70 -34.28 5.49
C VAL A 371 -39.24 -34.56 4.05
N VAL A 372 -38.71 -33.56 3.34
CA VAL A 372 -38.18 -33.73 1.97
C VAL A 372 -37.03 -34.73 1.93
N TYR A 373 -36.09 -34.63 2.88
CA TYR A 373 -34.97 -35.57 3.02
C TYR A 373 -35.47 -37.00 3.24
N ASN A 374 -36.36 -37.22 4.21
CA ASN A 374 -36.90 -38.55 4.51
C ASN A 374 -37.64 -39.15 3.32
N HIS A 375 -38.44 -38.34 2.62
CA HIS A 375 -39.13 -38.77 1.40
C HIS A 375 -38.14 -39.21 0.31
N CYS A 376 -37.10 -38.41 0.04
CA CYS A 376 -36.06 -38.74 -0.94
C CYS A 376 -35.28 -40.00 -0.55
N ALA A 377 -34.87 -40.11 0.71
CA ALA A 377 -34.12 -41.26 1.21
C ALA A 377 -34.92 -42.56 1.08
N ALA A 378 -36.23 -42.52 1.37
CA ALA A 378 -37.11 -43.69 1.29
C ALA A 378 -37.40 -44.13 -0.16
N HIS A 379 -37.69 -43.18 -1.05
CA HIS A 379 -38.21 -43.48 -2.39
C HIS A 379 -37.14 -43.46 -3.49
N ALA A 380 -36.24 -42.49 -3.47
CA ALA A 380 -35.21 -42.34 -4.51
C ALA A 380 -33.92 -43.11 -4.19
N ARG A 381 -33.66 -43.42 -2.91
CA ARG A 381 -32.48 -44.15 -2.42
C ARG A 381 -31.16 -43.63 -3.06
N PRO A 382 -30.88 -42.33 -2.96
CA PRO A 382 -29.74 -41.73 -3.64
C PRO A 382 -28.42 -42.27 -3.09
N ARG A 383 -27.44 -42.43 -3.98
CA ARG A 383 -26.05 -42.74 -3.60
C ARG A 383 -25.25 -41.45 -3.54
N TYR A 384 -24.66 -41.18 -2.38
CA TYR A 384 -23.72 -40.08 -2.21
C TYR A 384 -22.29 -40.63 -2.27
N ARG A 385 -21.42 -39.95 -3.04
CA ARG A 385 -19.98 -40.15 -2.99
C ARG A 385 -19.28 -38.83 -3.30
N PRO A 386 -18.03 -38.62 -2.82
CA PRO A 386 -17.23 -37.49 -3.24
C PRO A 386 -17.06 -37.43 -4.75
N PHE A 387 -16.92 -36.21 -5.26
CA PHE A 387 -16.58 -35.92 -6.64
C PHE A 387 -15.21 -36.53 -7.00
N ARG A 388 -15.06 -36.96 -8.25
CA ARG A 388 -13.83 -37.48 -8.85
C ARG A 388 -13.62 -36.82 -10.20
N SER A 389 -12.37 -36.72 -10.66
CA SER A 389 -12.04 -36.17 -11.98
C SER A 389 -12.82 -36.81 -13.15
N ASN A 390 -13.12 -38.10 -13.06
CA ASN A 390 -13.93 -38.81 -14.08
C ASN A 390 -15.41 -38.37 -14.11
N ASP A 391 -15.88 -37.58 -13.14
CA ASP A 391 -17.27 -37.09 -13.08
C ASP A 391 -17.49 -35.80 -13.88
N VAL A 392 -16.41 -35.12 -14.31
CA VAL A 392 -16.45 -33.82 -15.00
C VAL A 392 -17.47 -33.82 -16.14
N GLY A 393 -17.39 -34.80 -17.04
CA GLY A 393 -18.29 -34.89 -18.19
C GLY A 393 -19.76 -35.04 -17.80
N ALA A 394 -20.06 -35.85 -16.79
CA ALA A 394 -21.42 -36.05 -16.32
C ALA A 394 -21.99 -34.81 -15.61
N CYS A 395 -21.16 -34.11 -14.82
CA CYS A 395 -21.54 -32.87 -14.15
C CYS A 395 -21.81 -31.73 -15.15
N LEU A 396 -20.95 -31.58 -16.17
CA LEU A 396 -21.17 -30.59 -17.22
C LEU A 396 -22.42 -30.90 -18.05
N ALA A 397 -22.67 -32.17 -18.38
CA ALA A 397 -23.90 -32.58 -19.06
C ALA A 397 -25.15 -32.29 -18.22
N LEU A 398 -25.08 -32.47 -16.90
CA LEU A 398 -26.17 -32.10 -15.99
C LEU A 398 -26.41 -30.59 -15.99
N PHE A 399 -25.36 -29.79 -15.92
CA PHE A 399 -25.46 -28.32 -16.01
C PHE A 399 -26.11 -27.88 -17.33
N GLN A 400 -25.70 -28.46 -18.46
CA GLN A 400 -26.28 -28.13 -19.76
C GLN A 400 -27.77 -28.45 -19.85
N ARG A 401 -28.20 -29.60 -19.31
CA ARG A 401 -29.63 -29.93 -19.21
C ARG A 401 -30.39 -28.95 -18.31
N TRP A 402 -29.80 -28.55 -17.19
CA TRP A 402 -30.41 -27.56 -16.30
C TRP A 402 -30.57 -26.22 -17.01
N ARG A 403 -29.55 -25.75 -17.74
CA ARG A 403 -29.58 -24.50 -18.50
C ARG A 403 -30.66 -24.50 -19.57
N GLN A 404 -30.83 -25.61 -20.30
CA GLN A 404 -31.93 -25.77 -21.28
C GLN A 404 -33.32 -25.69 -20.64
N GLY A 405 -33.43 -26.02 -19.35
CA GLY A 405 -34.67 -25.93 -18.59
C GLY A 405 -34.93 -24.56 -17.95
N VAL A 406 -34.01 -23.60 -18.06
CA VAL A 406 -34.20 -22.22 -17.57
C VAL A 406 -35.27 -21.56 -18.42
N LYS A 407 -36.43 -21.31 -17.83
CA LYS A 407 -37.57 -20.68 -18.50
C LYS A 407 -37.43 -19.16 -18.47
N HIS A 408 -37.77 -18.52 -19.58
CA HIS A 408 -38.02 -17.10 -19.62
C HIS A 408 -39.21 -16.79 -18.70
N ASP A 409 -39.09 -15.77 -17.85
CA ASP A 409 -40.16 -15.32 -16.97
C ASP A 409 -41.19 -14.43 -17.69
N GLY A 410 -41.02 -14.24 -19.01
CA GLY A 410 -41.90 -13.47 -19.88
C GLY A 410 -41.68 -11.95 -19.79
N VAL A 411 -40.80 -11.48 -18.90
CA VAL A 411 -40.53 -10.05 -18.66
C VAL A 411 -39.10 -9.69 -19.07
N SER A 412 -38.15 -10.63 -18.99
CA SER A 412 -36.77 -10.42 -19.43
C SER A 412 -36.04 -11.72 -19.76
N ASP A 413 -35.06 -11.63 -20.65
CA ASP A 413 -34.10 -12.72 -20.94
C ASP A 413 -32.99 -12.80 -19.88
N LEU A 414 -33.05 -12.00 -18.81
CA LEU A 414 -32.04 -11.91 -17.76
C LEU A 414 -31.66 -13.29 -17.18
N ALA A 415 -32.64 -14.16 -16.91
CA ALA A 415 -32.36 -15.50 -16.37
C ALA A 415 -31.54 -16.37 -17.34
N ALA A 416 -31.81 -16.24 -18.65
CA ALA A 416 -31.06 -16.96 -19.68
C ALA A 416 -29.63 -16.39 -19.82
N HIS A 417 -29.47 -15.06 -19.77
CA HIS A 417 -28.16 -14.41 -19.79
C HIS A 417 -27.32 -14.80 -18.57
N LEU A 418 -27.87 -14.75 -17.35
CA LEU A 418 -27.17 -15.18 -16.14
C LEU A 418 -26.76 -16.64 -16.19
N ALA A 419 -27.60 -17.52 -16.76
CA ALA A 419 -27.28 -18.93 -16.92
C ALA A 419 -26.19 -19.16 -18.00
N ALA A 420 -26.12 -18.30 -19.01
CA ALA A 420 -25.04 -18.31 -20.00
C ALA A 420 -23.72 -17.83 -19.39
N ASP A 421 -23.72 -16.72 -18.65
CA ASP A 421 -22.54 -16.19 -17.97
C ASP A 421 -21.97 -17.18 -16.94
N ALA A 422 -22.86 -17.91 -16.26
CA ALA A 422 -22.48 -18.94 -15.30
C ALA A 422 -21.84 -20.19 -15.93
N GLU A 423 -21.93 -20.39 -17.25
CA GLU A 423 -21.36 -21.56 -17.93
C GLU A 423 -19.85 -21.65 -17.69
N HIS A 424 -19.13 -20.53 -17.85
CA HIS A 424 -17.69 -20.53 -17.68
C HIS A 424 -17.30 -20.83 -16.23
N ALA A 425 -18.04 -20.27 -15.26
CA ALA A 425 -17.82 -20.54 -13.84
C ALA A 425 -18.02 -22.02 -13.50
N HIS A 426 -19.08 -22.66 -14.02
CA HIS A 426 -19.30 -24.08 -13.81
C HIS A 426 -18.24 -24.94 -14.49
N ARG A 427 -17.83 -24.57 -15.70
CA ARG A 427 -16.76 -25.26 -16.43
C ARG A 427 -15.45 -25.23 -15.66
N ASN A 428 -15.01 -24.05 -15.21
CA ASN A 428 -13.77 -23.90 -14.47
C ASN A 428 -13.84 -24.60 -13.12
N GLY A 429 -14.92 -24.37 -12.36
CA GLY A 429 -15.10 -24.98 -11.04
C GLY A 429 -15.13 -26.50 -11.07
N ILE A 430 -15.80 -27.12 -12.06
CA ILE A 430 -15.89 -28.57 -12.18
C ILE A 430 -14.59 -29.17 -12.72
N THR A 431 -13.98 -28.55 -13.74
CA THR A 431 -12.76 -29.07 -14.39
C THR A 431 -11.57 -29.03 -13.44
N HIS A 432 -11.46 -27.96 -12.64
CA HIS A 432 -10.37 -27.76 -11.68
C HIS A 432 -10.76 -28.13 -10.25
N ALA A 433 -11.85 -28.88 -10.04
CA ALA A 433 -12.35 -29.22 -8.70
C ALA A 433 -11.37 -30.01 -7.83
N ALA A 434 -10.36 -30.66 -8.42
CA ALA A 434 -9.31 -31.35 -7.67
C ALA A 434 -8.19 -30.40 -7.22
N ASP A 435 -8.03 -29.27 -7.93
CA ASP A 435 -6.99 -28.26 -7.72
C ASP A 435 -7.51 -27.05 -6.91
N LEU A 436 -8.84 -26.94 -6.75
CA LEU A 436 -9.61 -25.99 -5.93
C LEU A 436 -10.09 -26.64 -4.63
#